data_AF-A0A349LFQ1-F1
#
_entry.id   AF-A0A349LFQ1-F1
#
_cell.length_a   1.000
_cell.length_b   1.000
_cell.length_c   1.000
_cell.angle_alpha   90.00
_cell.angle_beta   90.00
_cell.angle_gamma   90.00
#
_symmetry.space_group_name_H-M   'P 1'
#
loop_
_entity.id
_entity.type
_entity.pdbx_description
1 polymer ?
#
loop_
_entity_poly.entity_id
_entity_poly.type
_entity_poly.pdbx_seq_one_letter_code
_entity_poly.pdbx_strand_id
1 'polypeptide(L)' 'MNSDPFVRILEARGLVILDGGLATALEDQGHVLADELWSSRLLRDDPEAILMAHTRYLDVGADCITTASYQASCAG' A
#
# COMPACT_ATOMS: atom_id res chain seq x y z
N MET A 1 -28.98 2.26 -2.88
CA MET A 1 -27.80 2.07 -3.76
C MET A 1 -26.85 1.16 -3.01
N ASN A 2 -26.32 0.12 -3.66
CA ASN A 2 -25.31 -0.72 -3.04
C ASN A 2 -24.02 0.11 -2.89
N SER A 3 -23.54 0.29 -1.66
CA SER A 3 -22.37 1.11 -1.30
C SER A 3 -21.08 0.29 -1.22
N ASP A 4 -21.12 -0.97 -1.65
CA ASP A 4 -19.94 -1.83 -1.73
C ASP A 4 -18.96 -1.28 -2.79
N PRO A 5 -17.75 -0.85 -2.40
CA PRO A 5 -16.75 -0.31 -3.33
C PRO A 5 -16.21 -1.36 -4.31
N PHE A 6 -16.37 -2.66 -4.02
CA PHE A 6 -15.82 -3.75 -4.82
C PHE A 6 -16.80 -4.33 -5.83
N VAL A 7 -18.09 -3.95 -5.78
CA VAL A 7 -19.14 -4.55 -6.63
C VAL A 7 -18.79 -4.53 -8.11
N ARG A 8 -18.21 -3.42 -8.60
CA ARG A 8 -17.81 -3.26 -10.01
C ARG A 8 -16.67 -4.20 -10.41
N ILE A 9 -15.73 -4.44 -9.51
CA ILE A 9 -14.58 -5.31 -9.75
C ILE A 9 -15.03 -6.77 -9.72
N LEU A 10 -15.85 -7.14 -8.72
CA LEU A 10 -16.41 -8.48 -8.58
C LEU A 10 -17.31 -8.85 -9.77
N GLU A 11 -18.16 -7.95 -10.25
CA GLU A 11 -19.00 -8.17 -11.45
C GLU A 11 -18.16 -8.38 -12.72
N ALA A 12 -17.04 -7.67 -12.87
CA ALA A 12 -16.20 -7.73 -14.07
C ALA A 12 -15.18 -8.88 -14.05
N ARG A 13 -14.63 -9.23 -12.88
CA ARG A 13 -13.48 -10.14 -12.74
C ARG A 13 -13.75 -11.37 -11.87
N GLY A 14 -14.82 -11.37 -11.06
CA GLY A 14 -15.16 -12.46 -10.13
C GLY A 14 -14.28 -12.55 -8.87
N LEU A 15 -13.28 -11.68 -8.73
CA LEU A 15 -12.36 -11.61 -7.58
C LEU A 15 -11.80 -10.19 -7.45
N VAL A 16 -11.21 -9.89 -6.29
CA VAL A 16 -10.45 -8.65 -6.02
C VAL A 16 -9.03 -9.06 -5.64
N ILE A 17 -8.04 -8.51 -6.34
CA ILE A 17 -6.62 -8.70 -6.02
C ILE A 17 -6.17 -7.58 -5.08
N LEU A 18 -5.67 -7.94 -3.90
CA LEU A 18 -5.05 -6.98 -2.97
C LEU A 18 -3.56 -6.80 -3.31
N ASP A 19 -2.96 -5.74 -2.79
CA ASP A 19 -1.52 -5.53 -2.84
C ASP A 19 -0.73 -6.51 -1.96
N GLY A 20 0.60 -6.45 -2.09
CA GLY A 20 1.54 -7.25 -1.32
C GLY A 20 2.16 -6.50 -0.13
N GLY A 21 3.22 -7.06 0.43
CA GLY A 21 3.95 -6.44 1.55
C GLY A 21 4.61 -5.13 1.16
N LEU A 22 4.20 -4.02 1.79
CA LEU A 22 4.80 -2.70 1.57
C LEU A 22 6.28 -2.65 2.01
N ALA A 23 6.61 -3.26 3.15
CA ALA A 23 7.99 -3.30 3.66
C ALA A 23 8.94 -3.95 2.64
N THR A 24 8.58 -5.12 2.13
CA THR A 24 9.37 -5.84 1.11
C THR A 24 9.53 -5.02 -0.16
N ALA A 25 8.46 -4.35 -0.62
CA ALA A 25 8.54 -3.50 -1.80
C ALA A 25 9.49 -2.30 -1.61
N LEU A 26 9.55 -1.73 -0.41
CA LEU A 26 10.46 -0.63 -0.08
C LEU A 26 11.92 -1.12 0.10
N GLU A 27 12.12 -2.31 0.67
CA GLU A 27 13.44 -2.95 0.75
C GLU A 27 14.00 -3.25 -0.65
N ASP A 28 13.17 -3.74 -1.56
CA ASP A 28 13.53 -3.96 -2.98
C ASP A 28 13.90 -2.65 -3.70
N GLN A 29 13.37 -1.51 -3.24
CA GLN A 29 13.75 -0.18 -3.71
C GLN A 29 15.03 0.36 -3.05
N GLY A 30 15.58 -0.36 -2.07
CA GLY A 30 16.81 0.01 -1.37
C GLY A 30 16.62 0.76 -0.05
N HIS A 31 15.39 0.85 0.48
CA HIS A 31 15.15 1.47 1.78
C HIS A 31 15.51 0.55 2.94
N VAL A 32 16.12 1.12 3.98
CA VAL A 32 16.39 0.43 5.24
C VAL A 32 15.27 0.76 6.24
N LEU A 33 14.53 -0.28 6.65
CA LEU A 33 13.35 -0.17 7.52
C LEU A 33 13.67 -0.65 8.95
N ALA A 34 14.70 -0.09 9.57
CA ALA A 34 15.24 -0.58 10.84
C ALA A 34 14.41 -0.20 12.08
N ASP A 35 13.51 0.78 11.97
CA ASP A 35 12.77 1.34 13.10
C ASP A 35 11.28 0.98 13.06
N GLU A 36 10.63 0.82 14.22
CA GLU A 36 9.20 0.47 14.32
C GLU A 36 8.26 1.57 13.82
N LEU A 37 8.75 2.74 13.40
CA LEU A 37 7.94 3.83 12.85
C LEU A 37 8.35 4.15 11.40
N TRP A 38 8.97 3.18 10.71
CA TRP A 38 9.49 3.39 9.36
C TRP A 38 8.41 3.89 8.40
N SER A 39 7.16 3.44 8.56
CA SER A 39 6.07 3.80 7.64
C SER A 39 5.65 5.25 7.80
N SER A 40 5.52 5.75 9.03
CA SER A 40 5.21 7.15 9.30
C SER A 40 6.38 8.07 9.00
N ARG A 41 7.62 7.61 9.21
CA ARG A 41 8.83 8.32 8.81
C ARG A 41 8.90 8.49 7.29
N LEU A 42 8.74 7.43 6.51
CA LEU A 42 8.74 7.52 5.04
C LEU A 42 7.57 8.36 4.52
N LEU A 43 6.37 8.23 5.10
CA LEU A 43 5.24 9.10 4.75
C LEU A 43 5.57 10.60 4.91
N ARG A 44 6.40 10.97 5.90
CA ARG A 44 6.81 12.35 6.14
C ARG A 44 8.02 12.77 5.30
N ASP A 45 9.04 11.92 5.24
CA ASP A 45 10.38 12.27 4.77
C ASP A 45 10.60 11.90 3.29
N ASP A 46 9.91 10.88 2.78
CA ASP A 46 10.02 10.38 1.41
C ASP A 46 8.70 9.73 0.92
N PRO A 47 7.64 10.52 0.69
CA PRO A 47 6.35 10.00 0.22
C PRO A 47 6.41 9.44 -1.20
N GLU A 48 7.42 9.79 -1.99
CA GLU A 48 7.61 9.26 -3.35
C GLU A 48 7.98 7.77 -3.34
N ALA A 49 8.75 7.31 -2.35
CA ALA A 49 9.01 5.88 -2.14
C ALA A 49 7.72 5.08 -1.93
N ILE A 50 6.81 5.59 -1.10
CA ILE A 50 5.50 4.97 -0.85
C ILE A 50 4.66 4.94 -2.13
N LEU A 51 4.64 6.05 -2.88
CA LEU A 51 3.94 6.12 -4.16
C LEU A 51 4.49 5.08 -5.15
N MET A 52 5.81 5.01 -5.31
CA MET A 52 6.46 4.06 -6.21
C MET A 52 6.16 2.60 -5.84
N ALA A 53 6.17 2.27 -4.53
CA ALA A 53 5.82 0.95 -4.06
C ALA A 53 4.37 0.57 -4.40
N HIS A 54 3.41 1.48 -4.19
CA HIS A 54 2.01 1.25 -4.53
C HIS A 54 1.77 1.19 -6.04
N THR A 55 2.41 2.07 -6.82
CA THR A 55 2.30 2.06 -8.29
C THR A 55 2.74 0.72 -8.86
N ARG A 56 3.82 0.12 -8.34
CA ARG A 56 4.26 -1.22 -8.76
C ARG A 56 3.17 -2.28 -8.59
N TYR A 57 2.41 -2.24 -7.48
CA TYR A 57 1.31 -3.18 -7.26
C TYR A 57 0.15 -2.95 -8.23
N LEU A 58 -0.20 -1.69 -8.52
CA LEU A 58 -1.19 -1.35 -9.54
C LEU A 58 -0.76 -1.84 -10.93
N ASP A 59 0.50 -1.63 -11.30
CA ASP A 59 1.04 -2.01 -12.60
C ASP A 59 1.02 -3.53 -12.84
N VAL A 60 1.11 -4.34 -11.78
CA VAL A 60 1.02 -5.81 -11.86
C VAL A 60 -0.38 -6.36 -11.58
N GLY A 61 -1.38 -5.49 -11.42
CA GLY A 61 -2.80 -5.85 -11.44
C GLY A 61 -3.50 -5.89 -10.09
N ALA A 62 -2.94 -5.29 -9.03
CA ALA A 62 -3.69 -5.08 -7.79
C ALA A 62 -4.91 -4.17 -8.04
N ASP A 63 -6.06 -4.57 -7.51
CA ASP A 63 -7.30 -3.81 -7.57
C ASP A 63 -7.49 -2.90 -6.33
N CYS A 64 -6.78 -3.20 -5.24
CA CYS A 64 -6.86 -2.49 -3.97
C CYS A 64 -5.46 -2.28 -3.39
N ILE A 65 -5.22 -1.07 -2.90
CA ILE A 65 -3.99 -0.66 -2.24
C ILE A 65 -4.25 -0.42 -0.77
N THR A 66 -3.41 -0.99 0.09
CA THR A 66 -3.43 -0.83 1.53
C THR A 66 -2.57 0.38 1.92
N THR A 67 -3.13 1.31 2.71
CA THR A 67 -2.41 2.53 3.10
C THR A 67 -1.23 2.25 4.03
N ALA A 68 -0.16 3.07 3.95
CA ALA A 68 1.01 3.01 4.84
C ALA A 68 0.74 3.53 6.28
N SER A 69 -0.49 3.41 6.77
CA SER A 69 -0.98 4.02 8.01
C SER A 69 -0.82 3.16 9.26
N TYR A 70 -0.19 1.98 9.16
CA TYR A 70 -0.08 1.02 10.27
C TYR A 70 0.57 1.63 11.52
N GLN A 71 1.64 2.43 11.36
CA GLN A 71 2.38 3.10 12.44
C GLN A 71 2.13 4.62 12.46
N ALA A 72 1.01 5.06 11.89
CA ALA A 72 0.66 6.47 11.75
C ALA A 72 -0.37 6.90 12.80
N SER A 73 -0.09 6.63 14.08
CA SER A 73 -0.94 6.99 15.21
C SER A 73 -0.24 7.96 16.17
N CYS A 74 -1.00 8.64 17.04
CA CYS A 74 -0.40 9.52 18.07
C CYS A 74 0.46 8.75 19.09
N ALA A 75 0.22 7.45 19.29
CA ALA A 75 0.96 6.62 20.22
C ALA A 75 2.22 5.98 19.59
N GLY A 76 2.36 6.07 18.27
CA GLY A 76 3.18 5.15 17.48
C GLY A 76 2.29 4.04 16.96
#